data_AF-A0A8T4HBM9-F1
#
_entry.id   AF-A0A8T4HBM9-F1
#
_cell.length_a   1.000
_cell.length_b   1.000
_cell.length_c   1.000
_cell.angle_alpha   90.00
_cell.angle_beta   90.00
_cell.angle_gamma   90.00
#
_symmetry.space_group_name_H-M   'P 1'
#
loop_
_entity.id
_entity.type
_entity.pdbx_description
1 polymer ?
#
loop_
_entity_poly.entity_id
_entity_poly.type
_entity_poly.pdbx_seq_one_letter_code
_entity_poly.pdbx_strand_id
1 'polypeptide(L)'
;MNQETFKNSVFVLKDKLYRFANRILADQDDAYDLVQEVMLKLWEQKHTLKELKNVEAYAMQITKNMAYNKLEKLVPRNNYLKQLPNDIQQEKYPSL
;
A
#
# COMPACT_ATOMS: atom_id res chain seq x y z
N MET A 1 4.07 -21.45 -3.74
CA MET A 1 3.68 -21.22 -5.16
C MET A 1 4.95 -20.91 -5.96
N ASN A 2 5.01 -21.19 -7.26
CA ASN A 2 6.17 -20.81 -8.10
C ASN A 2 5.99 -19.39 -8.68
N GLN A 3 7.01 -18.86 -9.35
CA GLN A 3 6.99 -17.47 -9.87
C GLN A 3 5.91 -17.26 -10.94
N GLU A 4 5.75 -18.21 -11.85
CA GLU A 4 4.78 -18.12 -12.95
C GLU A 4 3.34 -18.13 -12.42
N THR A 5 3.04 -19.05 -11.49
CA THR A 5 1.72 -19.09 -10.85
C THR A 5 1.43 -17.82 -10.08
N PHE A 6 2.40 -17.24 -9.37
CA PHE A 6 2.22 -15.94 -8.69
C PHE A 6 1.90 -14.83 -9.69
N LYS A 7 2.63 -14.78 -10.81
CA LYS A 7 2.39 -13.78 -11.87
C LYS A 7 0.98 -13.88 -12.45
N ASN A 8 0.50 -15.10 -12.69
CA ASN A 8 -0.80 -15.34 -13.32
C ASN A 8 -2.00 -15.26 -12.35
N SER A 9 -1.78 -15.29 -11.04
CA SER A 9 -2.86 -15.29 -10.03
C SER A 9 -2.87 -14.06 -9.12
N VAL A 10 -1.72 -13.64 -8.61
CA VAL A 10 -1.60 -12.54 -7.65
C VAL A 10 -1.25 -11.24 -8.37
N PHE A 11 -0.26 -11.26 -9.25
CA PHE A 11 0.24 -10.04 -9.88
C PHE A 11 -0.79 -9.37 -10.78
N VAL A 12 -1.70 -10.15 -11.38
CA VAL A 12 -2.86 -9.64 -12.14
C VAL A 12 -3.77 -8.74 -11.31
N LEU A 13 -3.73 -8.84 -9.97
CA LEU A 13 -4.53 -8.00 -9.08
C LEU A 13 -3.92 -6.62 -8.84
N LYS A 14 -2.66 -6.38 -9.24
CA LYS A 14 -1.89 -5.16 -8.94
C LYS A 14 -2.69 -3.88 -9.17
N ASP A 15 -3.26 -3.70 -10.36
CA ASP A 15 -3.97 -2.48 -10.71
C ASP A 15 -5.25 -2.29 -9.90
N LYS A 16 -5.91 -3.41 -9.52
CA LYS A 16 -7.08 -3.38 -8.66
C LYS A 16 -6.70 -2.97 -7.23
N LEU A 17 -5.62 -3.54 -6.69
CA LEU A 17 -5.11 -3.17 -5.37
C LEU A 17 -4.66 -1.71 -5.33
N TYR A 18 -4.02 -1.22 -6.40
CA TYR A 18 -3.62 0.18 -6.54
C TYR A 18 -4.81 1.13 -6.53
N ARG A 19 -5.81 0.89 -7.38
CA ARG A 19 -7.02 1.72 -7.39
C ARG A 19 -7.71 1.75 -6.02
N PHE A 20 -7.71 0.63 -5.31
CA PHE A 20 -8.28 0.52 -3.99
C PHE A 20 -7.46 1.26 -2.93
N ALA A 21 -6.14 1.09 -2.91
CA ALA A 21 -5.23 1.79 -2.01
C ALA A 21 -5.27 3.31 -2.24
N ASN A 22 -5.20 3.76 -3.50
CA ASN A 22 -5.23 5.16 -3.86
C ASN A 22 -6.55 5.83 -3.46
N ARG A 23 -7.68 5.10 -3.49
CA ARG A 23 -8.96 5.62 -3.00
C ARG A 23 -8.98 5.84 -1.48
N ILE A 24 -8.16 5.11 -0.71
CA ILE A 24 -8.06 5.26 0.75
C ILE A 24 -7.04 6.34 1.11
N LEU A 25 -5.88 6.34 0.46
CA LEU A 25 -4.75 7.22 0.79
C LEU A 25 -4.85 8.59 0.13
N ALA A 26 -5.55 8.70 -1.01
CA ALA A 26 -5.65 9.92 -1.83
C ALA A 26 -4.28 10.51 -2.24
N ASP A 27 -3.24 9.67 -2.28
CA ASP A 27 -1.88 10.01 -2.66
C ASP A 27 -1.33 8.87 -3.54
N GLN A 28 -0.87 9.22 -4.75
CA GLN A 28 -0.48 8.24 -5.75
C GLN A 28 0.82 7.53 -5.38
N ASP A 29 1.81 8.27 -4.90
CA ASP A 29 3.12 7.73 -4.56
C ASP A 29 2.99 6.77 -3.37
N ASP A 30 2.27 7.20 -2.33
CA ASP A 30 1.99 6.37 -1.16
C ASP A 30 1.19 5.11 -1.51
N ALA A 31 0.29 5.19 -2.49
CA ALA A 31 -0.50 4.05 -2.96
C ALA A 31 0.33 3.08 -3.80
N TYR A 32 1.23 3.58 -4.66
CA TYR A 32 2.17 2.74 -5.39
C TYR A 32 3.08 1.99 -4.42
N ASP A 33 3.70 2.68 -3.48
CA ASP A 33 4.57 2.08 -2.48
C ASP A 33 3.84 1.02 -1.65
N LEU A 34 2.62 1.33 -1.19
CA LEU A 34 1.83 0.38 -0.43
C LEU A 34 1.54 -0.90 -1.22
N VAL A 35 1.16 -0.78 -2.50
CA VAL A 35 0.90 -1.97 -3.33
C VAL A 35 2.16 -2.79 -3.56
N GLN A 36 3.32 -2.14 -3.68
CA GLN A 36 4.59 -2.84 -3.81
C GLN A 36 4.92 -3.63 -2.54
N GLU A 37 4.73 -3.05 -1.36
CA GLU A 37 4.86 -3.77 -0.09
C GLU A 37 3.88 -4.94 0.02
N VAL A 38 2.62 -4.75 -0.39
CA VAL A 38 1.61 -5.81 -0.41
C VAL A 38 2.05 -6.97 -1.31
N MET A 39 2.57 -6.67 -2.50
CA MET A 39 3.05 -7.70 -3.44
C MET A 39 4.21 -8.50 -2.86
N LEU A 40 5.17 -7.83 -2.22
CA LEU A 40 6.29 -8.48 -1.53
C LEU A 40 5.79 -9.39 -0.40
N LYS A 41 4.87 -8.90 0.42
CA LYS A 41 4.28 -9.66 1.52
C LYS A 41 3.54 -10.90 1.02
N LEU A 42 2.74 -10.78 -0.05
CA LEU A 42 2.06 -11.91 -0.68
C LEU A 42 3.07 -12.92 -1.25
N TRP A 43 4.19 -12.45 -1.79
CA TRP A 43 5.26 -13.32 -2.29
C TRP A 43 5.98 -14.08 -1.17
N GLU A 44 6.22 -13.45 -0.02
CA GLU A 44 6.77 -14.13 1.16
C GLU A 44 5.80 -15.20 1.68
N GLN A 45 4.50 -14.90 1.68
CA GLN A 45 3.43 -15.79 2.12
C GLN A 45 2.95 -16.79 1.05
N LYS A 46 3.69 -16.97 -0.05
CA LYS A 46 3.34 -17.82 -1.19
C LYS A 46 3.07 -19.29 -0.88
N HIS A 47 3.45 -19.77 0.29
CA HIS A 47 3.13 -21.12 0.75
C HIS A 47 1.69 -21.17 1.29
N THR A 48 1.33 -20.23 2.17
CA THR A 48 -0.03 -20.06 2.70
C THR A 48 -1.04 -19.73 1.60
N LEU A 49 -0.65 -18.94 0.59
CA LEU A 49 -1.55 -18.60 -0.52
C LEU A 49 -2.06 -19.82 -1.30
N LYS A 50 -1.33 -20.94 -1.32
CA LYS A 50 -1.78 -22.18 -1.98
C LYS A 50 -2.97 -22.82 -1.28
N GLU A 51 -3.15 -22.58 0.00
CA GLU A 51 -4.20 -23.18 0.83
C GLU A 51 -5.46 -22.32 0.86
N LEU A 52 -5.38 -21.07 0.38
CA LEU A 52 -6.49 -20.15 0.36
C LEU A 52 -7.48 -20.51 -0.75
N LYS A 53 -8.77 -20.55 -0.39
CA LYS A 53 -9.87 -20.65 -1.37
C LYS A 53 -9.98 -19.42 -2.26
N ASN A 54 -9.65 -18.24 -1.74
CA ASN A 54 -9.76 -16.97 -2.47
C ASN A 54 -8.58 -16.04 -2.15
N VAL A 55 -7.60 -16.05 -3.05
CA VAL A 55 -6.38 -15.23 -2.96
C VAL A 55 -6.68 -13.74 -3.14
N GLU A 56 -7.66 -13.41 -4.00
CA GLU A 56 -8.04 -12.02 -4.25
C GLU A 56 -8.65 -11.36 -3.01
N ALA A 57 -9.59 -12.04 -2.34
CA ALA A 57 -10.18 -11.55 -1.10
C ALA A 57 -9.11 -11.30 -0.03
N TYR A 58 -8.14 -12.21 0.07
CA TYR A 58 -7.01 -12.07 1.00
C TYR A 58 -6.11 -10.88 0.65
N ALA A 59 -5.76 -10.70 -0.62
CA ALA A 59 -4.96 -9.58 -1.09
C ALA A 59 -5.67 -8.23 -0.86
N MET A 60 -6.98 -8.16 -1.09
CA MET A 60 -7.81 -6.99 -0.80
C MET A 60 -7.84 -6.68 0.70
N GLN A 61 -7.96 -7.70 1.56
CA GLN A 61 -7.94 -7.55 3.01
C GLN A 61 -6.60 -6.99 3.52
N ILE A 62 -5.47 -7.53 3.03
CA ILE A 62 -4.14 -7.03 3.39
C ILE A 62 -3.98 -5.58 2.94
N THR A 63 -4.33 -5.27 1.70
CA THR A 63 -4.23 -3.92 1.14
C THR A 63 -5.04 -2.94 1.98
N LYS A 64 -6.29 -3.31 2.34
CA LYS A 64 -7.16 -2.51 3.22
C LYS A 64 -6.48 -2.21 4.55
N ASN A 65 -6.02 -3.25 5.24
CA ASN A 65 -5.43 -3.13 6.57
C ASN A 65 -4.15 -2.26 6.54
N MET A 66 -3.29 -2.47 5.55
CA MET A 66 -2.07 -1.67 5.40
C MET A 66 -2.39 -0.21 5.09
N ALA A 67 -3.40 0.07 4.26
CA ALA A 67 -3.78 1.43 3.92
C ALA A 67 -4.33 2.19 5.13
N TYR A 68 -5.17 1.54 5.95
CA TYR A 68 -5.64 2.14 7.20
C TYR A 68 -4.52 2.38 8.20
N ASN A 69 -3.61 1.41 8.38
CA ASN A 69 -2.46 1.59 9.27
C ASN A 69 -1.56 2.75 8.82
N LYS A 70 -1.40 2.96 7.51
CA LYS A 70 -0.65 4.10 6.97
C LYS A 70 -1.38 5.41 7.25
N LEU A 71 -2.68 5.46 7.03
CA LEU A 71 -3.51 6.64 7.34
C LEU A 71 -3.49 6.99 8.83
N GLU A 72 -3.59 6.01 9.72
CA GLU A 72 -3.49 6.22 11.18
C GLU A 72 -2.14 6.83 11.60
N LYS A 73 -1.04 6.51 10.91
CA LYS A 73 0.27 7.11 11.17
C LYS A 73 0.39 8.53 10.60
N LEU A 74 -0.32 8.84 9.52
CA LEU A 74 -0.32 10.17 8.91
C LEU A 74 -1.09 11.20 9.76
N VAL A 75 -2.14 10.78 10.48
CA VAL A 75 -2.98 11.70 11.28
C VAL A 75 -2.18 12.39 12.41
N PRO A 76 -1.44 11.69 13.29
CA PRO A 76 -0.59 12.33 14.28
C PRO A 76 0.47 13.20 13.64
N ARG A 77 1.14 12.71 12.59
CA ARG A 77 2.15 13.48 11.84
C ARG A 77 1.58 14.81 11.35
N ASN A 78 0.41 14.79 10.73
CA ASN A 78 -0.22 16.01 10.22
C ASN A 78 -0.62 16.96 11.35
N ASN A 79 -1.07 16.44 12.50
CA ASN A 79 -1.36 17.26 13.67
C ASN A 79 -0.09 17.93 14.23
N TYR A 80 1.05 17.24 14.25
CA TYR A 80 2.32 17.83 14.63
C TYR A 80 2.78 18.90 13.63
N LEU A 81 2.69 18.62 12.32
CA LEU A 81 3.08 19.58 11.28
C LEU A 81 2.27 20.88 11.35
N LYS A 82 0.97 20.81 11.66
CA LYS A 82 0.12 21.98 11.87
C LYS A 82 0.51 22.83 13.09
N GLN A 83 1.20 22.25 14.07
CA GLN A 83 1.65 22.94 15.28
C GLN A 83 3.04 23.58 15.10
N LEU A 84 3.77 23.25 14.03
CA LEU A 84 5.10 23.80 13.82
C LEU A 84 5.02 25.29 13.43
N PRO A 85 5.94 26.12 13.94
CA PRO A 85 6.14 27.49 13.48
C PRO A 85 6.29 27.59 11.96
N ASN A 86 5.72 28.64 11.36
CA ASN A 86 5.64 28.81 9.89
C ASN A 86 7.00 28.85 9.18
N ASP A 87 8.06 29.22 9.89
CA ASP A 87 9.46 29.26 9.45
C ASP A 87 10.07 27.87 9.17
N ILE A 88 9.47 26.79 9.70
CA ILE A 88 9.87 25.41 9.41
C ILE A 88 9.05 24.82 8.25
N GLN A 89 7.94 25.45 7.88
CA GLN A 89 7.02 24.97 6.85
C GLN A 89 7.45 25.45 5.45
N GLN A 90 8.49 24.83 4.88
CA GLN A 90 8.64 24.48 3.45
C GLN A 90 10.11 24.48 3.00
N GLU A 91 10.68 23.29 2.81
CA GLU A 91 11.69 23.08 1.78
C GLU A 91 11.01 22.29 0.65
N LYS A 92 10.37 23.02 -0.27
CA LYS A 92 9.78 22.44 -1.47
C LYS A 92 10.92 22.29 -2.47
N TYR A 93 11.61 21.15 -2.45
CA TYR A 93 12.62 20.88 -3.47
C TYR A 93 11.96 21.03 -4.86
N PRO A 94 12.51 21.88 -5.75
CA PRO A 94 12.04 21.93 -7.11
C PRO A 94 12.23 20.54 -7.71
N SER A 95 11.16 19.93 -8.22
CA SER A 95 11.25 18.70 -9.00
C SER A 95 12.16 18.97 -10.21
N LEU A 96 13.21 18.16 -10.35
CA LEU A 96 14.10 18.10 -11.51
C LEU A 96 13.33 17.71 -12.78
#